data_AF-A0ABD6E470-F1
#
_entry.id   AF-A0ABD6E470-F1
#
_cell.length_a   1.000
_cell.length_b   1.000
_cell.length_c   1.000
_cell.angle_alpha   90.00
_cell.angle_beta   90.00
_cell.angle_gamma   90.00
#
_symmetry.space_group_name_H-M   'P 1'
#
loop_
_entity.id
_entity.type
_entity.pdbx_description
1 polymer ?
#
loop_
_entity_poly.entity_id
_entity_poly.type
_entity_poly.pdbx_seq_one_letter_code
_entity_poly.pdbx_strand_id
1 'polypeptide(L)'
;MSKRPKYDDGDFRCYVTEEDELRWFVYWIRDENLFGVTDGMSEAFESVMKREERRQLLGDIADALLEDNWKEAFDCNSFSVKWLDTSRVQVEYFPKKVILEKTEGVAHERIANVLYFAVEAMNRKLKSKATEKPVGLKRFASKQRSSPKKVYPKSEMRSVVDPTKRKKSKPTGLTWDDAEEDANNN
;
A
#
# COMPACT_ATOMS: atom_id res chain seq x y z
N MET A 1 -20.82 -26.48 -15.82
CA MET A 1 -20.43 -25.78 -14.57
C MET A 1 -19.03 -25.22 -14.76
N SER A 2 -18.90 -23.92 -15.07
CA SER A 2 -17.58 -23.28 -15.22
C SER A 2 -16.95 -23.14 -13.82
N LYS A 3 -15.69 -23.58 -13.67
CA LYS A 3 -14.95 -23.39 -12.42
C LYS A 3 -14.65 -21.90 -12.31
N ARG A 4 -15.12 -21.27 -11.22
CA ARG A 4 -14.82 -19.86 -10.96
C ARG A 4 -13.30 -19.70 -10.78
N PRO A 5 -12.66 -18.75 -11.46
CA PRO A 5 -11.24 -18.49 -11.24
C PRO A 5 -11.02 -18.05 -9.79
N LYS A 6 -9.99 -18.64 -9.15
CA LYS A 6 -9.47 -18.19 -7.87
C LYS A 6 -8.21 -17.40 -8.18
N TYR A 7 -8.15 -16.17 -7.68
CA TYR A 7 -7.01 -15.28 -7.83
C TYR A 7 -6.40 -15.01 -6.46
N ASP A 8 -5.08 -15.14 -6.35
CA ASP A 8 -4.33 -14.80 -5.14
C ASP A 8 -4.28 -13.27 -4.96
N ASP A 9 -3.86 -12.81 -3.78
CA ASP A 9 -3.89 -11.39 -3.39
C ASP A 9 -2.99 -10.47 -4.27
N GLY A 10 -2.19 -11.05 -5.16
CA GLY A 10 -1.36 -10.36 -6.14
C GLY A 10 -1.89 -10.34 -7.57
N ASP A 11 -3.00 -11.04 -7.86
CA ASP A 11 -3.42 -11.32 -9.23
C ASP A 11 -4.47 -10.35 -9.77
N PHE A 12 -5.14 -9.62 -8.88
CA PHE A 12 -6.10 -8.58 -9.24
C PHE A 12 -5.81 -7.28 -8.49
N ARG A 13 -5.78 -6.17 -9.22
CA ARG A 13 -5.68 -4.81 -8.66
C ARG A 13 -6.75 -3.94 -9.25
N CYS A 14 -7.37 -3.11 -8.41
CA CYS A 14 -8.36 -2.16 -8.87
C CYS A 14 -8.48 -1.00 -7.89
N TYR A 15 -8.69 0.20 -8.43
CA TYR A 15 -9.10 1.38 -7.69
C TYR A 15 -10.07 2.21 -8.53
N VAL A 16 -10.71 3.18 -7.89
CA VAL A 16 -11.63 4.11 -8.54
C VAL A 16 -10.94 5.47 -8.70
N THR A 17 -11.06 6.04 -9.90
CA THR A 17 -10.67 7.42 -10.19
C THR A 17 -11.86 8.19 -10.75
N GLU A 18 -11.82 9.51 -10.62
CA GLU A 18 -12.86 10.42 -11.11
C GLU A 18 -12.23 11.42 -12.09
N GLU A 19 -12.81 11.53 -13.29
CA GLU A 19 -12.43 12.52 -14.30
C GLU A 19 -13.73 13.02 -14.97
N ASP A 20 -13.90 14.34 -15.12
CA ASP A 20 -15.05 14.96 -15.81
C ASP A 20 -16.43 14.42 -15.34
N GLU A 21 -16.63 14.28 -14.02
CA GLU A 21 -17.83 13.73 -13.37
C GLU A 21 -18.09 12.22 -13.62
N LEU A 22 -17.22 11.56 -14.39
CA LEU A 22 -17.27 10.13 -14.64
C LEU A 22 -16.39 9.37 -13.65
N ARG A 23 -16.92 8.27 -13.13
CA ARG A 23 -16.20 7.33 -12.27
C ARG A 23 -15.68 6.17 -13.08
N TRP A 24 -14.39 5.93 -12.99
CA TRP A 24 -13.72 4.84 -13.68
C TRP A 24 -13.10 3.89 -12.66
N PHE A 25 -13.37 2.59 -12.83
CA PHE A 25 -12.59 1.54 -12.21
C PHE A 25 -11.39 1.25 -13.09
N VAL A 26 -10.19 1.56 -12.62
CA VAL A 26 -8.94 1.14 -13.28
C VAL A 26 -8.54 -0.20 -12.70
N TYR A 27 -8.26 -1.20 -13.53
CA TYR A 27 -7.94 -2.54 -13.05
C TYR A 27 -6.85 -3.25 -13.85
N TRP A 28 -6.23 -4.22 -13.18
CA TRP A 28 -5.25 -5.14 -13.73
C TRP A 28 -5.57 -6.58 -13.31
N ILE A 29 -5.61 -7.48 -14.29
CA ILE A 29 -5.71 -8.93 -14.09
C ILE A 29 -4.40 -9.55 -14.53
N ARG A 30 -3.59 -9.99 -13.57
CA ARG A 30 -2.22 -10.47 -13.79
C ARG A 30 -2.16 -11.70 -14.69
N ASP A 31 -3.00 -12.69 -14.43
CA ASP A 31 -2.96 -13.97 -15.16
C ASP A 31 -3.35 -13.81 -16.63
N GLU A 32 -4.20 -12.83 -16.93
CA GLU A 32 -4.62 -12.50 -18.29
C GLU A 32 -3.69 -11.44 -18.93
N ASN A 33 -2.73 -10.89 -18.19
CA ASN A 33 -1.98 -9.68 -18.54
C ASN A 33 -2.89 -8.55 -19.04
N LEU A 34 -4.05 -8.40 -18.43
CA LEU A 34 -5.12 -7.54 -18.93
C LEU A 34 -5.16 -6.24 -18.12
N PHE A 35 -4.95 -5.12 -18.80
CA PHE A 35 -5.13 -3.79 -18.25
C PHE A 35 -6.42 -3.20 -18.80
N GLY A 36 -7.24 -2.62 -17.94
CA GLY A 36 -8.54 -2.13 -18.35
C GLY A 36 -9.10 -1.03 -17.48
N VAL A 37 -10.11 -0.37 -18.04
CA VAL A 37 -10.95 0.58 -17.32
C VAL A 37 -12.42 0.29 -17.61
N THR A 38 -13.28 0.51 -16.62
CA THR A 38 -14.73 0.34 -16.79
C THR A 38 -15.52 1.38 -16.00
N ASP A 39 -16.69 1.78 -16.52
CA ASP A 39 -17.68 2.59 -15.81
C ASP A 39 -18.41 1.80 -14.70
N GLY A 40 -18.19 0.48 -14.62
CA GLY A 40 -18.84 -0.43 -13.68
C GLY A 40 -20.29 -0.75 -14.02
N MET A 41 -20.80 -0.28 -15.16
CA MET A 41 -22.21 -0.35 -15.54
C MET A 41 -22.38 -1.02 -16.91
N SER A 42 -21.76 -0.47 -17.94
CA SER A 42 -22.05 -0.82 -19.33
C SER A 42 -20.83 -0.93 -20.24
N GLU A 43 -19.74 -0.24 -19.92
CA GLU A 43 -18.59 -0.12 -20.80
C GLU A 43 -17.31 -0.58 -20.11
N ALA A 44 -16.52 -1.36 -20.86
CA ALA A 44 -15.17 -1.74 -20.48
C ALA A 44 -14.25 -1.45 -21.68
N PHE A 45 -13.05 -0.97 -21.39
CA PHE A 45 -12.01 -0.69 -22.37
C PHE A 45 -10.75 -1.39 -21.90
N GLU A 46 -10.19 -2.25 -22.74
CA GLU A 46 -9.18 -3.21 -22.32
C GLU A 46 -8.08 -3.38 -23.34
N SER A 47 -6.89 -3.76 -22.85
CA SER A 47 -5.80 -4.21 -23.68
C SER A 47 -4.99 -5.27 -22.95
N VAL A 48 -4.58 -6.31 -23.68
CA VAL A 48 -3.60 -7.28 -23.19
C VAL A 48 -2.23 -6.63 -23.30
N MET A 49 -1.62 -6.31 -22.16
CA MET A 49 -0.34 -5.61 -22.13
C MET A 49 0.83 -6.57 -21.95
N LYS A 50 1.75 -6.55 -22.91
CA LYS A 50 3.04 -7.23 -22.80
C LYS A 50 3.93 -6.54 -21.77
N ARG A 51 4.97 -7.26 -21.35
CA ARG A 51 5.95 -6.77 -20.37
C ARG A 51 6.60 -5.46 -20.83
N GLU A 52 6.94 -5.37 -22.11
CA GLU A 52 7.57 -4.20 -22.73
C GLU A 52 6.63 -2.99 -22.74
N GLU A 53 5.35 -3.19 -23.03
CA GLU A 53 4.35 -2.13 -23.04
C GLU A 53 4.11 -1.57 -21.64
N ARG A 54 4.06 -2.44 -20.62
CA ARG A 54 3.98 -1.99 -19.22
C ARG A 54 5.21 -1.17 -18.83
N ARG A 55 6.41 -1.58 -19.25
CA ARG A 55 7.64 -0.82 -19.00
C ARG A 55 7.61 0.55 -19.66
N GLN A 56 7.20 0.61 -20.92
CA GLN A 56 7.10 1.86 -21.67
C GLN A 56 6.10 2.81 -21.01
N LEU A 57 4.96 2.29 -20.57
CA LEU A 57 3.95 3.08 -19.85
C LEU A 57 4.49 3.61 -18.52
N LEU A 58 5.30 2.83 -17.78
CA LEU A 58 5.92 3.28 -16.53
C LEU A 58 7.17 4.16 -16.72
N GLY A 59 7.50 4.60 -17.94
CA GLY A 59 8.67 5.45 -18.16
C GLY A 59 9.96 4.69 -18.46
N ASP A 60 9.87 3.58 -19.17
CA ASP A 60 11.02 2.78 -19.64
C ASP A 60 11.89 2.20 -18.50
N ILE A 61 11.25 1.83 -17.39
CA ILE A 61 11.93 1.27 -16.20
C ILE A 61 12.65 -0.05 -16.49
N ALA A 62 13.56 -0.46 -15.61
CA ALA A 62 14.23 -1.76 -15.68
C ALA A 62 13.27 -2.93 -15.44
N ASP A 63 13.49 -4.07 -16.10
CA ASP A 63 12.64 -5.27 -15.97
C ASP A 63 12.49 -5.77 -14.53
N ALA A 64 13.56 -5.65 -13.73
CA ALA A 64 13.58 -6.09 -12.34
C ALA A 64 12.65 -5.28 -11.43
N LEU A 65 12.32 -4.03 -11.80
CA LEU A 65 11.46 -3.13 -11.02
C LEU A 65 10.01 -3.14 -11.50
N LEU A 66 9.71 -3.86 -12.59
CA LEU A 66 8.41 -3.75 -13.25
C LEU A 66 7.25 -4.09 -12.32
N GLU A 67 7.30 -5.25 -11.65
CA GLU A 67 6.14 -5.70 -10.86
C GLU A 67 5.92 -4.84 -9.61
N ASP A 68 7.00 -4.35 -9.00
CA ASP A 68 6.92 -3.48 -7.82
C ASP A 68 6.39 -2.08 -8.19
N ASN A 69 6.92 -1.47 -9.25
CA ASN A 69 6.43 -0.17 -9.71
C ASN A 69 5.00 -0.25 -10.29
N TRP A 70 4.66 -1.36 -10.96
CA TRP A 70 3.29 -1.58 -11.43
C TRP A 70 2.33 -1.70 -10.25
N LYS A 71 2.71 -2.46 -9.22
CA LYS A 71 1.96 -2.53 -7.97
C LYS A 71 1.79 -1.15 -7.33
N GLU A 72 2.89 -0.40 -7.20
CA GLU A 72 2.88 0.94 -6.60
C GLU A 72 1.97 1.90 -7.37
N ALA A 73 1.98 1.87 -8.71
CA ALA A 73 1.10 2.68 -9.54
C ALA A 73 -0.40 2.45 -9.21
N PHE A 74 -0.79 1.21 -8.90
CA PHE A 74 -2.14 0.90 -8.43
C PHE A 74 -2.37 1.27 -6.98
N ASP A 75 -1.41 1.02 -6.10
CA ASP A 75 -1.54 1.32 -4.66
C ASP A 75 -1.62 2.85 -4.42
N CYS A 76 -1.03 3.65 -5.31
CA CYS A 76 -1.00 5.11 -5.30
C CYS A 76 -2.04 5.75 -6.25
N ASN A 77 -2.95 4.97 -6.86
CA ASN A 77 -3.98 5.44 -7.80
C ASN A 77 -3.43 6.33 -8.92
N SER A 78 -2.26 6.00 -9.47
CA SER A 78 -1.45 6.92 -10.27
C SER A 78 -1.89 7.09 -11.73
N PHE A 79 -2.83 6.29 -12.23
CA PHE A 79 -3.36 6.46 -13.58
C PHE A 79 -4.56 7.41 -13.60
N SER A 80 -4.58 8.32 -14.57
CA SER A 80 -5.77 9.10 -14.95
C SER A 80 -6.41 8.51 -16.21
N VAL A 81 -7.73 8.70 -16.34
CA VAL A 81 -8.51 8.17 -17.46
C VAL A 81 -9.20 9.33 -18.15
N LYS A 82 -8.95 9.49 -19.44
CA LYS A 82 -9.56 10.51 -20.28
C LYS A 82 -10.41 9.86 -21.36
N TRP A 83 -11.69 10.20 -21.39
CA TRP A 83 -12.57 9.81 -22.47
C TRP A 83 -12.14 10.47 -23.79
N LEU A 84 -12.02 9.68 -24.87
CA LEU A 84 -11.72 10.20 -26.20
C LEU A 84 -12.98 10.18 -27.07
N ASP A 85 -13.59 9.01 -27.22
CA ASP A 85 -14.78 8.78 -28.03
C ASP A 85 -15.51 7.49 -27.60
N THR A 86 -16.58 7.15 -28.31
CA THR A 86 -17.46 5.99 -28.00
C THR A 86 -16.76 4.63 -28.03
N SER A 87 -15.56 4.53 -28.59
CA SER A 87 -14.80 3.30 -28.79
C SER A 87 -13.44 3.29 -28.09
N ARG A 88 -13.00 4.44 -27.56
CA ARG A 88 -11.63 4.59 -27.04
C ARG A 88 -11.58 5.49 -25.82
N VAL A 89 -10.68 5.10 -24.92
CA VAL A 89 -10.28 5.90 -23.76
C VAL A 89 -8.76 5.96 -23.70
N GLN A 90 -8.23 7.05 -23.17
CA GLN A 90 -6.80 7.22 -22.93
C GLN A 90 -6.52 7.05 -21.44
N VAL A 91 -5.57 6.21 -21.10
CA VAL A 91 -5.06 6.07 -19.73
C VAL A 91 -3.65 6.65 -19.68
N GLU A 92 -3.41 7.54 -18.73
CA GLU A 92 -2.13 8.24 -18.58
C GLU A 92 -1.42 7.82 -17.29
N TYR A 93 -0.11 7.61 -17.38
CA TYR A 93 0.82 7.50 -16.26
C TYR A 93 1.93 8.51 -16.52
N PHE A 94 1.84 9.68 -15.89
CA PHE A 94 2.56 10.90 -16.30
C PHE A 94 4.05 10.66 -16.63
N PRO A 95 4.55 11.05 -17.83
CA PRO A 95 3.88 11.68 -18.98
C PRO A 95 3.44 10.68 -20.07
N LYS A 96 3.53 9.37 -19.81
CA LYS A 96 3.24 8.31 -20.77
C LYS A 96 1.74 8.05 -20.83
N LYS A 97 1.29 7.48 -21.94
CA LYS A 97 -0.13 7.20 -22.19
C LYS A 97 -0.31 5.94 -23.02
N VAL A 98 -1.46 5.32 -22.83
CA VAL A 98 -1.94 4.19 -23.63
C VAL A 98 -3.39 4.45 -24.02
N ILE A 99 -3.77 4.04 -25.23
CA ILE A 99 -5.16 4.07 -25.68
C ILE A 99 -5.71 2.66 -25.49
N LEU A 100 -6.86 2.56 -24.82
CA LEU A 100 -7.60 1.32 -24.64
C LEU A 100 -8.83 1.35 -25.55
N GLU A 101 -9.10 0.22 -26.19
CA GLU A 101 -10.23 0.03 -27.07
C GLU A 101 -11.39 -0.61 -26.32
N LYS A 102 -12.62 -0.28 -26.74
CA LYS A 102 -13.84 -0.81 -26.14
C LYS A 102 -13.92 -2.32 -26.32
N THR A 103 -14.22 -3.03 -25.24
CA THR A 103 -14.44 -4.46 -25.25
C THR A 103 -15.78 -4.80 -25.90
N GLU A 104 -15.76 -5.48 -27.04
CA GLU A 104 -16.97 -5.93 -27.74
C GLU A 104 -17.49 -7.28 -27.22
N GLY A 105 -18.82 -7.41 -27.13
CA GLY A 105 -19.50 -8.69 -26.93
C GLY A 105 -19.46 -9.30 -25.51
N VAL A 106 -18.51 -8.91 -24.65
CA VAL A 106 -18.31 -9.50 -23.31
C VAL A 106 -18.23 -8.50 -22.16
N ALA A 107 -18.56 -7.22 -22.39
CA ALA A 107 -18.45 -6.16 -21.39
C ALA A 107 -19.17 -6.48 -20.07
N HIS A 108 -20.40 -6.99 -20.12
CA HIS A 108 -21.17 -7.32 -18.91
C HIS A 108 -20.53 -8.42 -18.05
N GLU A 109 -20.03 -9.49 -18.67
CA GLU A 109 -19.33 -10.56 -17.95
C GLU A 109 -18.03 -10.02 -17.34
N ARG A 110 -17.30 -9.19 -18.10
CA ARG A 110 -16.08 -8.57 -17.64
C ARG A 110 -16.30 -7.66 -16.43
N ILE A 111 -17.30 -6.78 -16.49
CA ILE A 111 -17.69 -5.89 -15.40
C ILE A 111 -18.07 -6.70 -14.15
N ALA A 112 -18.88 -7.75 -14.33
CA ALA A 112 -19.27 -8.61 -13.22
C ALA A 112 -18.04 -9.28 -12.56
N ASN A 113 -17.07 -9.71 -13.36
CA ASN A 113 -15.81 -10.28 -12.86
C ASN A 113 -14.99 -9.23 -12.10
N VAL A 114 -14.80 -8.03 -12.65
CA VAL A 114 -14.07 -6.93 -12.00
C VAL A 114 -14.71 -6.58 -10.65
N LEU A 115 -16.03 -6.42 -10.59
CA LEU A 115 -16.77 -6.13 -9.36
C LEU A 115 -16.65 -7.28 -8.36
N TYR A 116 -16.78 -8.53 -8.81
CA TYR A 116 -16.62 -9.71 -7.97
C TYR A 116 -15.21 -9.74 -7.34
N PHE A 117 -14.15 -9.52 -8.12
CA PHE A 117 -12.78 -9.51 -7.61
C PHE A 117 -12.50 -8.33 -6.68
N ALA A 118 -13.05 -7.14 -6.98
CA ALA A 118 -12.94 -5.99 -6.09
C ALA A 118 -13.58 -6.29 -4.72
N VAL A 119 -14.78 -6.89 -4.71
CA VAL A 119 -15.45 -7.31 -3.46
C VAL A 119 -14.67 -8.39 -2.74
N GLU A 120 -14.11 -9.37 -3.46
CA GLU A 120 -13.29 -10.42 -2.87
C GLU A 120 -12.02 -9.85 -2.21
N ALA A 121 -11.31 -8.97 -2.90
CA ALA A 121 -10.12 -8.29 -2.40
C ALA A 121 -10.43 -7.45 -1.15
N MET A 122 -11.55 -6.72 -1.13
CA MET A 122 -12.00 -5.99 0.06
C MET A 122 -12.28 -6.94 1.24
N ASN A 123 -12.97 -8.06 0.98
CA ASN A 123 -13.26 -9.05 2.02
C ASN A 123 -12.00 -9.69 2.61
N ARG A 124 -10.96 -9.95 1.79
CA ARG A 124 -9.67 -10.43 2.28
C ARG A 124 -8.98 -9.41 3.18
N LYS A 125 -8.96 -8.13 2.78
CA LYS A 125 -8.43 -7.02 3.59
C LYS A 125 -9.16 -6.85 4.93
N LEU A 126 -10.47 -7.08 4.97
CA LEU A 126 -11.24 -7.03 6.22
C LEU A 126 -10.91 -8.21 7.14
N LYS A 127 -10.81 -9.42 6.58
CA LYS A 127 -10.47 -10.63 7.35
C LYS A 127 -9.07 -10.56 7.94
N SER A 128 -8.07 -10.10 7.18
CA SER A 128 -6.69 -9.96 7.68
C SER A 128 -6.61 -9.03 8.88
N LYS A 129 -7.27 -7.85 8.81
CA LYS A 129 -7.39 -6.90 9.92
C LYS A 129 -8.13 -7.47 11.14
N ALA A 130 -9.12 -8.34 10.96
CA ALA A 130 -9.82 -8.98 12.07
C ALA A 130 -8.98 -10.03 12.82
N THR A 131 -7.96 -10.61 12.17
CA THR A 131 -6.99 -11.53 12.81
C THR A 131 -5.91 -10.83 13.63
N GLU A 132 -5.71 -9.52 13.45
CA GLU A 132 -4.89 -8.69 14.33
C GLU A 132 -5.68 -8.39 15.62
N LYS A 133 -5.92 -9.42 16.44
CA LYS A 133 -6.37 -9.21 17.82
C LYS A 133 -5.33 -8.35 18.55
N PRO A 134 -5.76 -7.39 19.38
CA PRO A 134 -4.84 -6.52 20.08
C PRO A 134 -3.93 -7.38 20.95
N VAL A 135 -2.62 -7.22 20.77
CA VAL A 135 -1.60 -7.79 21.66
C VAL A 135 -2.01 -7.41 23.09
N GLY A 136 -2.45 -8.41 23.85
CA GLY A 136 -3.07 -8.21 25.14
C GLY A 136 -2.20 -7.33 26.02
N LEU A 137 -2.77 -6.27 26.58
CA LEU A 137 -2.22 -5.60 27.74
C LEU A 137 -1.84 -6.69 28.75
N LYS A 138 -0.54 -6.86 28.98
CA LYS A 138 -0.04 -7.66 30.11
C LYS A 138 -0.64 -7.05 31.37
N ARG A 139 -1.70 -7.66 31.89
CA ARG A 139 -2.18 -7.39 33.26
C ARG A 139 -1.03 -7.79 34.18
N PHE A 140 -0.27 -6.80 34.65
CA PHE A 140 0.60 -6.98 35.80
C PHE A 140 -0.31 -7.27 36.99
N ALA A 141 -0.57 -8.56 37.25
CA ALA A 141 -1.18 -8.99 38.49
C ALA A 141 -0.14 -8.79 39.60
N SER A 142 -0.31 -7.74 40.38
CA SER A 142 0.38 -7.53 41.65
C SER A 142 -0.08 -8.59 42.66
N LYS A 143 0.57 -9.76 42.67
CA LYS A 143 0.45 -10.71 43.79
C LYS A 143 1.35 -10.26 44.94
N GLN A 144 0.76 -9.50 45.85
CA GLN A 144 1.23 -9.34 47.23
C GLN A 144 0.92 -10.59 48.06
N ARG A 145 1.81 -10.84 49.05
CA ARG A 145 1.75 -11.78 50.20
C ARG A 145 2.11 -13.24 49.91
N SER A 146 2.92 -13.94 50.72
CA SER A 146 3.73 -13.60 51.91
C SER A 146 4.52 -14.86 52.24
N SER A 147 5.86 -14.83 52.21
CA SER A 147 6.69 -15.94 52.70
C SER A 147 7.42 -15.54 53.98
N PRO A 148 7.47 -16.42 55.01
CA PRO A 148 7.99 -16.07 56.31
C PRO A 148 9.53 -15.97 56.29
N LYS A 149 10.03 -14.96 57.03
CA LYS A 149 11.44 -14.71 57.31
C LYS A 149 12.14 -15.96 57.83
N LYS A 150 13.24 -16.36 57.19
CA LYS A 150 14.35 -17.06 57.86
C LYS A 150 15.57 -16.16 57.84
N VAL A 151 15.89 -15.66 59.03
CA VAL A 151 17.10 -14.93 59.40
C VAL A 151 18.20 -15.96 59.63
N TYR A 152 19.36 -15.81 58.98
CA TYR A 152 20.67 -16.32 59.45
C TYR A 152 21.80 -15.45 58.83
N PRO A 153 23.00 -15.43 59.42
CA PRO A 153 23.70 -14.19 59.75
C PRO A 153 24.84 -13.82 58.80
N LYS A 154 25.30 -12.56 58.98
CA LYS A 154 26.50 -11.93 58.45
C LYS A 154 27.67 -12.89 58.21
N SER A 155 28.17 -12.90 56.98
CA SER A 155 29.60 -13.03 56.72
C SER A 155 30.09 -11.75 56.05
N GLU A 156 30.90 -10.99 56.76
CA GLU A 156 31.66 -9.87 56.24
C GLU A 156 32.74 -10.39 55.28
N MET A 157 32.72 -9.97 54.02
CA MET A 157 33.97 -9.67 53.32
C MET A 157 33.75 -8.49 52.38
N ARG A 158 34.57 -7.48 52.63
CA ARG A 158 34.70 -6.20 51.94
C ARG A 158 35.38 -6.44 50.58
N SER A 159 34.89 -5.77 49.54
CA SER A 159 35.78 -5.06 48.60
C SER A 159 34.98 -4.01 47.83
N VAL A 160 35.03 -2.80 48.35
CA VAL A 160 35.15 -1.50 47.67
C VAL A 160 34.62 -1.42 46.23
N VAL A 161 33.47 -0.77 46.10
CA VAL A 161 33.04 -0.06 44.90
C VAL A 161 34.07 1.02 44.59
N ASP A 162 34.71 0.95 43.43
CA ASP A 162 35.47 2.07 42.85
C ASP A 162 34.47 3.18 42.42
N PRO A 163 34.53 4.40 43.01
CA PRO A 163 33.53 5.43 42.78
C PRO A 163 33.81 6.34 41.57
N THR A 164 34.72 5.99 40.66
CA THR A 164 35.24 6.94 39.66
C THR A 164 34.60 6.92 38.26
N LYS A 165 33.51 6.19 38.01
CA LYS A 165 32.74 6.33 36.74
C LYS A 165 31.29 6.78 36.93
N ARG A 166 31.13 7.92 37.60
CA ARG A 166 29.99 8.82 37.41
C ARG A 166 30.21 9.65 36.14
N LYS A 167 29.48 9.38 35.06
CA LYS A 167 29.00 10.44 34.16
C LYS A 167 27.54 10.17 33.78
N LYS A 168 26.66 10.85 34.50
CA LYS A 168 25.32 11.23 34.05
C LYS A 168 25.49 12.36 33.03
N SER A 169 24.84 12.28 31.87
CA SER A 169 23.87 13.28 31.38
C SER A 169 23.72 13.26 29.85
N LYS A 170 22.47 12.98 29.44
CA LYS A 170 21.62 13.47 28.32
C LYS A 170 22.19 14.13 27.04
N PRO A 171 21.44 14.03 25.93
CA PRO A 171 21.83 14.47 24.59
C PRO A 171 21.69 15.99 24.43
N THR A 172 22.71 16.62 23.86
CA THR A 172 22.66 17.93 23.18
C THR A 172 22.47 17.59 21.69
N GLY A 173 21.35 17.87 21.04
CA GLY A 173 20.69 19.16 20.87
C GLY A 173 21.03 19.64 19.46
N LEU A 174 20.16 19.38 18.48
CA LEU A 174 20.28 19.98 17.14
C LEU A 174 20.15 21.49 17.28
N THR A 175 21.21 22.23 16.94
CA THR A 175 21.14 23.67 16.73
C THR A 175 20.63 23.93 15.32
N TRP A 176 19.45 24.55 15.24
CA TRP A 176 18.96 25.25 14.06
C TRP A 176 19.55 26.66 14.15
N ASP A 177 20.49 26.98 13.27
CA ASP A 177 20.89 28.38 13.08
C ASP A 177 19.88 28.98 12.08
N ASP A 178 18.80 29.51 12.64
CA ASP A 178 18.05 30.60 12.03
C ASP A 178 18.89 31.87 12.22
N ALA A 179 19.42 32.39 11.12
CA ALA A 179 19.89 33.76 11.03
C ALA A 179 18.93 34.52 10.11
N GLU A 180 17.79 34.92 10.67
CA GLU A 180 17.05 36.09 10.22
C GLU A 180 17.71 37.37 10.77
N GLU A 181 17.27 38.50 10.18
CA GLU A 181 17.54 39.90 10.50
C GLU A 181 18.84 40.51 9.93
N ASP A 182 18.82 41.62 9.19
CA ASP A 182 17.72 42.53 8.89
C ASP A 182 18.15 43.56 7.82
N ALA A 183 17.13 44.10 7.14
CA ALA A 183 16.97 45.49 6.69
C ALA A 183 18.20 46.34 6.30
N ASN A 184 18.17 46.97 5.13
CA ASN A 184 17.64 48.35 5.03
C ASN A 184 17.55 48.89 3.59
N ASN A 185 16.49 49.67 3.40
CA ASN A 185 16.25 50.75 2.43
C ASN A 185 17.47 51.33 1.69
N ASN A 186 17.40 51.38 0.36
CA ASN A 186 16.99 52.60 -0.40
C ASN A 186 16.82 52.27 -1.89
#